data_AF-A0A955ZCB2-F1
#
_entry.id   AF-A0A955ZCB2-F1
#
_cell.length_a   1.000
_cell.length_b   1.000
_cell.length_c   1.000
_cell.angle_alpha   90.00
_cell.angle_beta   90.00
_cell.angle_gamma   90.00
#
_symmetry.space_group_name_H-M   'P 1'
#
loop_
_entity.id
_entity.type
_entity.pdbx_description
1 polymer ?
#
loop_
_entity_poly.entity_id
_entity_poly.type
_entity_poly.pdbx_seq_one_letter_code
_entity_poly.pdbx_strand_id
1 'polypeptide(L)'
;MRVDELFFLSVAIVLRWRLYRPFFRWLRSDRVRMDEGGLRVRRFGLWRTYLPFEKVSGWKIHGATLCILGLDGRIELRWRFDNANRMLSTVSELEARLAAHQADGMPAFERGERSTRQWLADLERKARRSAESPYRSRVLLEDAARAVNEPTLSADTRAGAAAVLIASGEHGARRRIADSLGAEAPPLLVAVAARGGEPVAEDARDALGYLTGDERRALGR
;
A
#
# COMPACT_ATOMS: atom_id res chain seq x y z
N MET A 1 36.23 42.07 -17.59
CA MET A 1 34.81 41.81 -17.28
C MET A 1 34.26 43.04 -16.59
N ARG A 2 33.29 43.71 -17.22
CA ARG A 2 32.67 44.92 -16.66
C ARG A 2 31.59 44.49 -15.67
N VAL A 3 31.47 45.24 -14.57
CA VAL A 3 30.49 44.99 -13.47
C VAL A 3 29.06 44.85 -13.99
N ASP A 4 28.76 45.49 -15.13
CA ASP A 4 27.45 45.47 -15.78
C ASP A 4 27.06 44.09 -16.35
N GLU A 5 28.02 43.28 -16.80
CA GLU A 5 27.75 41.95 -17.38
C GLU A 5 27.35 40.92 -16.30
N LEU A 6 27.89 41.06 -15.09
CA LEU A 6 27.53 40.21 -13.94
C LEU A 6 26.13 40.53 -13.40
N PHE A 7 25.68 41.78 -13.54
CA PHE A 7 24.34 42.19 -13.12
C PHE A 7 23.25 41.63 -14.05
N PHE A 8 23.48 41.66 -15.36
CA PHE A 8 22.56 41.06 -16.32
C PHE A 8 22.46 39.53 -16.18
N LEU A 9 23.58 38.85 -15.91
CA LEU A 9 23.57 37.39 -15.71
C LEU A 9 22.78 36.99 -14.45
N SER A 10 22.93 37.73 -13.35
CA SER A 10 22.23 37.46 -12.09
C SER A 10 20.73 37.78 -12.17
N VAL A 11 20.34 38.86 -12.85
CA VAL A 11 18.92 39.17 -13.12
C VAL A 11 18.27 38.13 -14.02
N ALA A 12 18.96 37.66 -15.07
CA ALA A 12 18.47 36.59 -15.94
C ALA A 12 18.30 35.26 -15.19
N ILE A 13 19.23 34.90 -14.29
CA ILE A 13 19.12 33.70 -13.46
C ILE A 13 17.93 33.80 -12.49
N VAL A 14 17.72 34.95 -11.84
CA VAL A 14 16.60 35.17 -10.89
C VAL A 14 15.25 35.15 -11.61
N LEU A 15 15.14 35.78 -12.79
CA LEU A 15 13.93 35.76 -13.62
C LEU A 15 13.63 34.34 -14.12
N ARG A 16 14.65 33.61 -14.55
CA ARG A 16 14.53 32.20 -14.96
C ARG A 16 14.09 31.32 -13.78
N TRP A 17 14.63 31.53 -12.59
CA TRP A 17 14.19 30.81 -11.37
C TRP A 17 12.74 31.13 -10.97
N ARG A 18 12.28 32.38 -11.14
CA ARG A 18 10.87 32.77 -10.92
C ARG A 18 9.91 32.11 -11.91
N LEU A 19 10.31 31.96 -13.17
CA LEU A 19 9.52 31.28 -14.21
C LEU A 19 9.42 29.77 -13.99
N TYR A 20 10.45 29.12 -13.44
CA TYR A 20 10.39 27.69 -13.08
C TYR A 20 9.77 27.42 -11.69
N ARG A 21 9.61 28.44 -10.84
CA ARG A 21 9.04 28.32 -9.50
C ARG A 21 7.64 27.66 -9.46
N PRO A 22 6.68 27.99 -10.35
CA PRO A 22 5.40 27.26 -10.41
C PRO A 22 5.57 25.80 -10.85
N PHE A 23 6.52 25.51 -11.75
CA PHE A 23 6.82 24.14 -12.19
C PHE A 23 7.38 23.29 -11.03
N PHE A 24 8.27 23.85 -10.21
CA PHE A 24 8.76 23.21 -8.97
C PHE A 24 7.70 23.12 -7.86
N ARG A 25 6.68 23.99 -7.88
CA ARG A 25 5.55 23.94 -6.93
C ARG A 25 4.60 22.79 -7.24
N TRP A 26 4.39 22.51 -8.53
CA TRP A 26 3.60 21.36 -9.00
C TRP A 26 4.29 20.02 -8.73
N LEU A 27 5.63 19.98 -8.79
CA LEU A 27 6.46 18.84 -8.39
C LEU A 27 6.51 18.58 -6.87
N ARG A 28 5.81 19.36 -6.03
CA ARG A 28 5.93 19.31 -4.55
C ARG A 28 4.66 18.91 -3.80
N SER A 29 3.56 18.60 -4.47
CA SER A 29 2.37 18.10 -3.76
C SER A 29 2.48 16.60 -3.57
N ASP A 30 2.62 16.19 -2.30
CA ASP A 30 2.40 14.80 -1.90
C ASP A 30 0.96 14.44 -2.26
N ARG A 31 0.78 13.46 -3.15
CA ARG A 31 -0.54 12.90 -3.42
C ARG A 31 -0.73 11.70 -2.51
N VAL A 32 -1.67 11.83 -1.59
CA VAL A 32 -2.08 10.74 -0.72
C VAL A 32 -3.42 10.22 -1.24
N ARG A 33 -3.51 8.89 -1.39
CA ARG A 33 -4.75 8.18 -1.69
C ARG A 33 -4.93 7.11 -0.62
N MET A 34 -6.15 7.01 -0.11
CA MET A 34 -6.53 5.93 0.78
C MET A 34 -7.01 4.72 -0.04
N ASP A 35 -6.62 3.53 0.38
CA ASP A 35 -7.03 2.25 -0.20
C ASP A 35 -7.50 1.28 0.89
N GLU A 36 -7.89 0.07 0.51
CA GLU A 36 -8.52 -0.90 1.44
C GLU A 36 -7.64 -1.24 2.64
N GLY A 37 -6.32 -1.28 2.46
CA GLY A 37 -5.36 -1.70 3.49
C GLY A 37 -4.47 -0.60 4.05
N GLY A 38 -4.56 0.63 3.52
CA GLY A 38 -3.68 1.72 3.95
C GLY A 38 -3.67 2.96 3.08
N LEU A 39 -2.55 3.68 3.13
CA LEU A 39 -2.33 4.96 2.47
C LEU A 39 -1.21 4.85 1.43
N ARG A 40 -1.53 5.15 0.18
CA ARG A 40 -0.58 5.31 -0.92
C ARG A 40 -0.11 6.75 -0.98
N VAL A 41 1.18 6.94 -0.82
CA VAL A 41 1.81 8.26 -0.78
C VAL A 41 2.73 8.39 -1.98
N ARG A 42 2.43 9.35 -2.86
CA ARG A 42 3.29 9.74 -3.97
C ARG A 42 3.95 11.07 -3.64
N ARG A 43 5.20 11.05 -3.16
CA ARG A 43 6.00 12.24 -2.86
C ARG A 43 6.78 12.71 -4.07
N PHE A 44 6.77 14.00 -4.30
CA PHE A 44 7.48 14.66 -5.42
C PHE A 44 7.23 14.04 -6.80
N GLY A 45 6.04 13.45 -7.02
CA GLY A 45 5.68 12.79 -8.27
C GLY A 45 6.41 11.48 -8.60
N LEU A 46 7.44 11.08 -7.84
CA LEU A 46 8.31 9.93 -8.17
C LEU A 46 8.41 8.90 -7.04
N TRP A 47 8.44 9.34 -5.79
CA TRP A 47 8.61 8.45 -4.64
C TRP A 47 7.27 7.88 -4.23
N ARG A 48 7.15 6.56 -4.22
CA ARG A 48 5.93 5.84 -3.86
C ARG A 48 6.17 5.08 -2.57
N THR A 49 5.34 5.36 -1.57
CA THR A 49 5.42 4.73 -0.25
C THR A 49 4.02 4.26 0.15
N TYR A 50 3.95 3.05 0.71
CA TYR A 50 2.72 2.52 1.28
C TYR A 50 2.81 2.54 2.80
N LEU A 51 1.82 3.15 3.46
CA LEU A 51 1.66 3.12 4.90
C LEU A 51 0.40 2.31 5.23
N PRO A 52 0.55 1.04 5.64
CA PRO A 52 -0.58 0.16 5.86
C PRO A 52 -1.24 0.49 7.22
N PHE A 53 -2.55 0.26 7.36
CA PHE A 53 -3.33 0.75 8.51
C PHE A 53 -2.90 0.13 9.84
N GLU A 54 -2.36 -1.07 9.83
CA GLU A 54 -1.84 -1.78 11.01
C GLU A 54 -0.61 -1.06 11.59
N LYS A 55 0.02 -0.16 10.83
CA LYS A 55 1.13 0.68 11.30
C LYS A 55 0.69 2.06 11.76
N VAL A 56 -0.61 2.38 11.71
CA VAL A 56 -1.17 3.67 12.08
C VAL A 56 -1.75 3.59 13.50
N SER A 57 -1.23 4.42 14.41
CA SER A 57 -1.76 4.51 15.78
C SER A 57 -2.86 5.56 15.94
N GLY A 58 -2.93 6.51 15.01
CA GLY A 58 -3.92 7.58 15.05
C GLY A 58 -3.54 8.75 14.16
N TRP A 59 -4.17 9.90 14.41
CA TRP A 59 -4.00 11.10 13.60
C TRP A 59 -4.17 12.37 14.43
N LYS A 60 -3.65 13.49 13.92
CA LYS A 60 -3.77 14.84 14.50
C LYS A 60 -4.01 15.86 13.40
N ILE A 61 -4.79 16.91 13.69
CA ILE A 61 -5.00 18.03 12.76
C ILE A 61 -4.19 19.24 13.22
N HIS A 62 -3.44 19.83 12.29
CA HIS A 62 -2.70 21.08 12.49
C HIS A 62 -3.04 22.05 11.34
N GLY A 63 -4.00 22.94 11.58
CA GLY A 63 -4.54 23.82 10.54
C GLY A 63 -5.16 23.02 9.40
N ALA A 64 -4.69 23.24 8.17
CA ALA A 64 -5.16 22.52 6.97
C ALA A 64 -4.35 21.23 6.66
N THR A 65 -3.73 20.64 7.68
CA THR A 65 -2.88 19.44 7.54
C THR A 65 -3.33 18.35 8.49
N LEU A 66 -3.59 17.17 7.95
CA LEU A 66 -3.78 15.92 8.69
C LEU A 66 -2.42 15.22 8.84
N CYS A 67 -1.98 15.03 10.08
CA CYS A 67 -0.78 14.28 10.42
C CYS A 67 -1.19 12.86 10.83
N ILE A 68 -0.68 11.85 10.12
CA ILE A 68 -0.87 10.44 10.47
C ILE A 68 0.29 10.00 11.35
N LEU A 69 -0.04 9.31 12.44
CA LEU A 69 0.91 8.85 13.44
C LEU A 69 1.20 7.36 13.26
N GLY A 70 2.48 7.01 13.31
CA GLY A 70 2.93 5.62 13.36
C GLY A 70 2.74 5.01 14.75
N LEU A 71 2.97 3.70 14.87
CA LEU A 71 2.89 2.98 16.16
C LEU A 71 3.80 3.55 17.26
N ASP A 72 4.92 4.17 16.88
CA ASP A 72 5.86 4.84 17.80
C ASP A 72 5.42 6.27 18.19
N GLY A 73 4.23 6.69 17.74
CA GLY A 73 3.68 8.02 17.96
C GLY A 73 4.32 9.13 17.11
N ARG A 74 5.28 8.81 16.23
CA ARG A 74 5.89 9.79 15.32
C ARG A 74 5.01 10.06 14.12
N ILE A 75 5.19 11.22 13.50
CA ILE A 75 4.47 11.60 12.29
C ILE A 75 5.09 10.88 11.09
N GLU A 76 4.36 9.92 10.53
CA GLU A 76 4.75 9.17 9.33
C GLU A 76 4.35 9.90 8.03
N LEU A 77 3.21 10.57 8.07
CA LEU A 77 2.63 11.26 6.91
C LEU A 77 2.01 12.60 7.29
N ARG A 78 2.22 13.60 6.42
CA ARG A 78 1.52 14.88 6.46
C ARG A 78 0.70 15.03 5.19
N TRP A 79 -0.61 15.09 5.33
CA TRP A 79 -1.55 15.25 4.23
C TRP A 79 -2.18 16.64 4.30
N ARG A 80 -1.80 17.50 3.34
CA ARG A 80 -2.33 18.85 3.23
C ARG A 80 -3.63 18.87 2.43
N PHE A 81 -4.60 19.62 2.91
CA PHE A 81 -5.89 19.83 2.25
C PHE A 81 -6.05 21.31 1.87
N ASP A 82 -6.68 21.53 0.71
CA ASP A 82 -7.04 22.88 0.27
C ASP A 82 -8.43 23.30 0.79
N ASN A 83 -9.18 22.36 1.36
CA ASN A 83 -10.56 22.56 1.83
C ASN A 83 -10.80 21.78 3.13
N ALA A 84 -11.34 22.47 4.15
CA ALA A 84 -11.67 21.90 5.45
C ALA A 84 -12.72 20.79 5.38
N ASN A 85 -13.75 20.91 4.54
CA ASN A 85 -14.79 19.88 4.40
C ASN A 85 -14.20 18.58 3.87
N ARG A 86 -13.28 18.67 2.91
CA ARG A 86 -12.56 17.51 2.38
C ARG A 86 -11.67 16.86 3.45
N MET A 87 -11.03 17.67 4.29
CA MET A 87 -10.23 17.15 5.41
C MET A 87 -11.11 16.38 6.39
N LEU A 88 -12.24 16.95 6.79
CA LEU A 88 -13.17 16.30 7.73
C LEU A 88 -13.75 15.01 7.16
N SER A 89 -14.17 14.98 5.89
CA SER A 89 -14.65 13.74 5.27
C SER A 89 -13.57 12.66 5.24
N THR A 90 -12.32 13.04 4.94
CA THR A 90 -11.20 12.10 4.94
C THR A 90 -10.85 11.59 6.33
N VAL A 91 -11.00 12.42 7.37
CA VAL A 91 -10.81 12.01 8.77
C VAL A 91 -11.86 10.98 9.16
N SER A 92 -13.14 11.23 8.89
CA SER A 92 -14.20 10.26 9.21
C SER A 92 -14.02 8.94 8.47
N GLU A 93 -13.61 8.97 7.20
CA GLU A 93 -13.32 7.76 6.44
C GLU A 93 -12.09 7.01 7.00
N LEU A 94 -11.04 7.74 7.40
CA LEU A 94 -9.86 7.16 8.05
C LEU A 94 -10.22 6.49 9.38
N GLU A 95 -11.01 7.14 10.23
CA GLU A 95 -11.46 6.58 11.50
C GLU A 95 -12.25 5.29 11.30
N ALA A 96 -13.18 5.27 10.34
CA ALA A 96 -13.96 4.08 10.02
C ALA A 96 -13.07 2.91 9.56
N ARG A 97 -12.09 3.17 8.70
CA ARG A 97 -11.15 2.14 8.23
C ARG A 97 -10.22 1.66 9.35
N LEU A 98 -9.67 2.57 10.17
CA LEU A 98 -8.83 2.20 11.32
C LEU A 98 -9.60 1.34 12.33
N ALA A 99 -10.86 1.70 12.63
CA ALA A 99 -11.69 0.92 13.53
C ALA A 99 -11.98 -0.49 12.98
N ALA A 100 -12.21 -0.61 11.67
CA ALA A 100 -12.45 -1.89 11.02
C ALA A 100 -11.21 -2.82 11.06
N HIS A 101 -10.01 -2.25 10.86
CA HIS A 101 -8.75 -3.00 10.89
C HIS A 101 -8.28 -3.39 12.31
N GLN A 102 -8.81 -2.77 13.36
CA GLN A 102 -8.52 -3.14 14.75
C GLN A 102 -9.36 -4.31 15.27
N ALA A 103 -10.36 -4.77 14.51
CA ALA A 103 -11.40 -5.66 15.02
C ALA A 103 -11.15 -7.16 14.75
N ASP A 104 -10.32 -7.54 13.78
CA ASP A 104 -10.16 -8.94 13.42
C ASP A 104 -8.79 -9.23 12.80
N GLY A 105 -8.12 -10.28 13.27
CA GLY A 105 -6.84 -10.75 12.76
C GLY A 105 -6.92 -12.22 12.38
N MET A 106 -6.19 -12.62 11.34
CA MET A 106 -6.02 -14.04 11.01
C MET A 106 -4.54 -14.44 11.15
N PRO A 107 -4.11 -14.86 12.36
CA PRO A 107 -2.70 -15.16 12.64
C PRO A 107 -2.10 -16.22 11.70
N ALA A 108 -2.95 -17.08 11.12
CA ALA A 108 -2.55 -18.13 10.20
C ALA A 108 -1.86 -17.60 8.91
N PHE A 109 -2.13 -16.35 8.52
CA PHE A 109 -1.61 -15.73 7.30
C PHE A 109 -0.74 -14.51 7.56
N GLU A 110 -0.70 -13.97 8.78
CA GLU A 110 0.08 -12.77 9.08
C GLU A 110 1.59 -12.96 8.91
N ARG A 111 2.28 -11.90 8.48
CA ARG A 111 3.74 -11.89 8.34
C ARG A 111 4.45 -11.86 9.69
N GLY A 112 3.98 -11.04 10.63
CA GLY A 112 4.67 -10.78 11.90
C GLY A 112 6.06 -10.18 11.66
N GLU A 113 7.06 -10.66 12.40
CA GLU A 113 8.46 -10.17 12.30
C GLU A 113 9.26 -10.78 11.14
N ARG A 114 8.67 -11.69 10.36
CA ARG A 114 9.38 -12.42 9.30
C ARG A 114 9.63 -11.53 8.07
N SER A 115 10.72 -11.80 7.36
CA SER A 115 10.92 -11.20 6.02
C SER A 115 9.85 -11.69 5.04
N THR A 116 9.54 -10.87 4.03
CA THR A 116 8.49 -11.21 3.04
C THR A 116 8.80 -12.53 2.34
N ARG A 117 10.07 -12.77 2.01
CA ARG A 117 10.51 -14.00 1.35
C ARG A 117 10.31 -15.24 2.24
N GLN A 118 10.74 -15.18 3.50
CA GLN A 118 10.58 -16.31 4.43
C GLN A 118 9.11 -16.62 4.67
N TRP A 119 8.32 -15.58 4.94
CA TRP A 119 6.90 -15.71 5.19
C TRP A 119 6.13 -16.32 4.00
N LEU A 120 6.34 -15.84 2.77
CA LEU A 120 5.70 -16.43 1.60
C LEU A 120 6.14 -17.88 1.37
N ALA A 121 7.43 -18.18 1.54
CA ALA A 121 7.94 -19.56 1.41
C ALA A 121 7.36 -20.51 2.46
N ASP A 122 7.13 -20.04 3.69
CA ASP A 122 6.47 -20.82 4.74
C ASP A 122 5.01 -21.13 4.38
N LEU A 123 4.27 -20.13 3.92
CA LEU A 123 2.87 -20.27 3.51
C LEU A 123 2.73 -21.22 2.32
N GLU A 124 3.60 -21.10 1.32
CA GLU A 124 3.61 -22.01 0.16
C GLU A 124 3.91 -23.46 0.57
N ARG A 125 4.90 -23.67 1.44
CA ARG A 125 5.20 -25.00 1.99
C ARG A 125 4.03 -25.56 2.78
N LYS A 126 3.38 -24.73 3.61
CA LYS A 126 2.20 -25.12 4.39
C LYS A 126 1.04 -25.51 3.47
N ALA A 127 0.77 -24.73 2.43
CA ALA A 127 -0.29 -25.00 1.46
C ALA A 127 -0.07 -26.34 0.73
N ARG A 128 1.16 -26.59 0.26
CA ARG A 128 1.52 -27.84 -0.43
C ARG A 128 1.42 -29.05 0.48
N ARG A 129 1.92 -28.97 1.72
CA ARG A 129 1.80 -30.05 2.71
C ARG A 129 0.34 -30.32 3.10
N SER A 130 -0.47 -29.28 3.22
CA SER A 130 -1.89 -29.44 3.51
C SER A 130 -2.62 -30.16 2.37
N ALA A 131 -2.19 -30.00 1.12
CA ALA A 131 -2.78 -30.74 -0.01
C ALA A 131 -2.64 -32.28 0.14
N GLU A 132 -1.68 -32.76 0.94
CA GLU A 132 -1.48 -34.18 1.25
C GLU A 132 -2.49 -34.71 2.28
N SER A 133 -3.28 -33.83 2.95
CA SER A 133 -4.27 -34.19 3.97
C SER A 133 -5.64 -33.54 3.69
N PRO A 134 -6.66 -34.30 3.23
CA PRO A 134 -7.94 -33.75 2.76
C PRO A 134 -8.73 -32.92 3.78
N TYR A 135 -8.61 -33.24 5.07
CA TYR A 135 -9.35 -32.52 6.12
C TYR A 135 -8.69 -31.20 6.50
N ARG A 136 -7.35 -31.18 6.61
CA ARG A 136 -6.59 -29.98 6.98
C ARG A 136 -6.45 -28.99 5.82
N SER A 137 -6.49 -29.46 4.57
CA SER A 137 -6.54 -28.58 3.40
C SER A 137 -7.83 -27.78 3.34
N ARG A 138 -8.97 -28.42 3.59
CA ARG A 138 -10.28 -27.75 3.44
C ARG A 138 -10.42 -26.52 4.32
N VAL A 139 -10.15 -26.65 5.63
CA VAL A 139 -10.26 -25.53 6.58
C VAL A 139 -9.30 -24.40 6.21
N LEU A 140 -8.03 -24.73 5.91
CA LEU A 140 -7.03 -23.73 5.52
C LEU A 140 -7.43 -22.97 4.25
N LEU A 141 -8.02 -23.66 3.26
CA LEU A 141 -8.44 -23.06 2.00
C LEU A 141 -9.71 -22.23 2.15
N GLU A 142 -10.67 -22.68 2.97
CA GLU A 142 -11.87 -21.89 3.31
C GLU A 142 -11.48 -20.61 4.07
N ASP A 143 -10.56 -20.70 5.04
CA ASP A 143 -10.04 -19.53 5.75
C ASP A 143 -9.28 -18.59 4.82
N ALA A 144 -8.45 -19.11 3.91
CA ALA A 144 -7.73 -18.29 2.95
C ALA A 144 -8.69 -17.61 1.96
N ALA A 145 -9.74 -18.31 1.51
CA ALA A 145 -10.76 -17.77 0.64
C ALA A 145 -11.60 -16.67 1.29
N ARG A 146 -11.88 -16.81 2.59
CA ARG A 146 -12.51 -15.75 3.38
C ARG A 146 -11.56 -14.56 3.54
N ALA A 147 -10.32 -14.84 3.91
CA ALA A 147 -9.33 -13.81 4.21
C ALA A 147 -9.01 -12.91 3.00
N VAL A 148 -8.82 -13.49 1.80
CA VAL A 148 -8.46 -12.70 0.61
C VAL A 148 -9.53 -11.67 0.23
N ASN A 149 -10.80 -12.01 0.48
CA ASN A 149 -11.97 -11.21 0.13
C ASN A 149 -12.40 -10.21 1.21
N GLU A 150 -11.87 -10.32 2.41
CA GLU A 150 -12.24 -9.45 3.54
C GLU A 150 -11.37 -8.18 3.53
N PRO A 151 -11.91 -7.01 3.11
CA PRO A 151 -11.11 -5.79 2.94
C PRO A 151 -10.65 -5.19 4.26
N THR A 152 -11.30 -5.56 5.36
CA THR A 152 -10.97 -5.11 6.73
C THR A 152 -9.77 -5.84 7.32
N LEU A 153 -9.32 -6.95 6.72
CA LEU A 153 -8.12 -7.65 7.15
C LEU A 153 -6.85 -6.97 6.65
N SER A 154 -5.78 -7.20 7.40
CA SER A 154 -4.48 -6.61 7.09
C SER A 154 -3.97 -6.95 5.68
N ALA A 155 -3.24 -6.00 5.08
CA ALA A 155 -2.72 -6.17 3.73
C ALA A 155 -1.83 -7.42 3.61
N ASP A 156 -1.06 -7.72 4.66
CA ASP A 156 -0.25 -8.94 4.77
C ASP A 156 -1.13 -10.18 4.84
N THR A 157 -2.17 -10.20 5.67
CA THR A 157 -3.11 -11.34 5.79
C THR A 157 -3.74 -11.68 4.45
N ARG A 158 -4.25 -10.68 3.74
CA ARG A 158 -4.89 -10.86 2.43
C ARG A 158 -3.91 -11.38 1.39
N ALA A 159 -2.69 -10.82 1.35
CA ALA A 159 -1.64 -11.28 0.44
C ALA A 159 -1.16 -12.70 0.78
N GLY A 160 -1.03 -13.05 2.06
CA GLY A 160 -0.68 -14.39 2.52
C GLY A 160 -1.75 -15.42 2.18
N ALA A 161 -3.01 -15.08 2.39
CA ALA A 161 -4.14 -15.89 1.97
C ALA A 161 -4.14 -16.14 0.45
N ALA A 162 -3.89 -15.11 -0.35
CA ALA A 162 -3.74 -15.25 -1.80
C ALA A 162 -2.58 -16.20 -2.15
N ALA A 163 -1.44 -16.10 -1.46
CA ALA A 163 -0.30 -16.99 -1.68
C ALA A 163 -0.64 -18.46 -1.38
N VAL A 164 -1.39 -18.72 -0.31
CA VAL A 164 -1.86 -20.07 0.05
C VAL A 164 -2.80 -20.63 -1.02
N LEU A 165 -3.77 -19.83 -1.48
CA LEU A 165 -4.72 -20.21 -2.54
C LEU A 165 -4.02 -20.51 -3.87
N ILE A 166 -3.03 -19.71 -4.26
CA ILE A 166 -2.23 -19.94 -5.47
C ILE A 166 -1.42 -21.23 -5.33
N ALA A 167 -0.76 -21.43 -4.18
CA ALA A 167 0.14 -22.55 -3.96
C ALA A 167 -0.58 -23.90 -3.82
N SER A 168 -1.86 -23.90 -3.44
CA SER A 168 -2.66 -25.12 -3.32
C SER A 168 -3.16 -25.67 -4.65
N GLY A 169 -3.21 -24.84 -5.70
CA GLY A 169 -3.73 -25.23 -7.01
C GLY A 169 -5.26 -25.44 -7.06
N GLU A 170 -6.00 -24.93 -6.08
CA GLU A 170 -7.46 -25.07 -6.02
C GLU A 170 -8.14 -24.47 -7.27
N HIS A 171 -9.05 -25.20 -7.90
CA HIS A 171 -9.73 -24.79 -9.14
C HIS A 171 -10.64 -23.55 -9.02
N GLY A 172 -10.88 -23.02 -7.82
CA GLY A 172 -11.62 -21.76 -7.58
C GLY A 172 -10.76 -20.57 -7.12
N ALA A 173 -9.49 -20.80 -6.79
CA ALA A 173 -8.60 -19.80 -6.17
C ALA A 173 -8.44 -18.54 -7.04
N ARG A 174 -8.23 -18.74 -8.34
CA ARG A 174 -8.01 -17.68 -9.33
C ARG A 174 -9.11 -16.64 -9.34
N ARG A 175 -10.35 -17.11 -9.42
CA ARG A 175 -11.53 -16.25 -9.49
C ARG A 175 -11.69 -15.43 -8.21
N ARG A 176 -11.54 -16.07 -7.04
CA ARG A 176 -11.62 -15.39 -5.75
C ARG A 176 -10.56 -14.30 -5.61
N ILE A 177 -9.33 -14.58 -6.05
CA ILE A 177 -8.27 -13.58 -6.05
C ILE A 177 -8.61 -12.45 -7.03
N ALA A 178 -9.04 -12.76 -8.25
CA ALA A 178 -9.43 -11.76 -9.23
C ALA A 178 -10.55 -10.83 -8.72
N ASP A 179 -11.56 -11.39 -8.06
CA ASP A 179 -12.68 -10.63 -7.48
C ASP A 179 -12.19 -9.66 -6.38
N SER A 180 -11.07 -9.97 -5.72
CA SER A 180 -10.44 -9.11 -4.71
C SER A 180 -9.50 -8.02 -5.27
N LEU A 181 -9.18 -8.06 -6.57
CA LEU A 181 -8.18 -7.17 -7.21
C LEU A 181 -8.81 -5.91 -7.83
N GLY A 182 -9.41 -5.07 -6.98
CA GLY A 182 -9.88 -3.73 -7.36
C GLY A 182 -8.79 -2.66 -7.45
N ALA A 183 -9.16 -1.45 -7.84
CA ALA A 183 -8.23 -0.30 -7.88
C ALA A 183 -7.67 0.08 -6.50
N GLU A 184 -8.38 -0.29 -5.43
CA GLU A 184 -7.99 -0.08 -4.02
C GLU A 184 -7.31 -1.30 -3.38
N ALA A 185 -7.06 -2.36 -4.14
CA ALA A 185 -6.41 -3.57 -3.63
C ALA A 185 -4.98 -3.26 -3.13
N PRO A 186 -4.57 -3.76 -1.95
CA PRO A 186 -3.25 -3.47 -1.39
C PRO A 186 -2.09 -3.88 -2.32
N PRO A 187 -0.98 -3.13 -2.37
CA PRO A 187 0.16 -3.40 -3.25
C PRO A 187 0.69 -4.83 -3.21
N LEU A 188 0.84 -5.38 -2.00
CA LEU A 188 1.40 -6.73 -1.81
C LEU A 188 0.46 -7.83 -2.31
N LEU A 189 -0.86 -7.66 -2.12
CA LEU A 189 -1.88 -8.56 -2.66
C LEU A 189 -1.82 -8.60 -4.19
N VAL A 190 -1.79 -7.42 -4.82
CA VAL A 190 -1.67 -7.29 -6.28
C VAL A 190 -0.41 -7.98 -6.79
N ALA A 191 0.72 -7.81 -6.08
CA ALA A 191 1.99 -8.37 -6.50
C ALA A 191 2.07 -9.89 -6.35
N VAL A 192 1.51 -10.44 -5.25
CA VAL A 192 1.38 -11.89 -5.05
C VAL A 192 0.48 -12.51 -6.12
N ALA A 193 -0.67 -11.90 -6.41
CA ALA A 193 -1.58 -12.36 -7.45
C ALA A 193 -0.93 -12.35 -8.84
N ALA A 194 -0.23 -11.25 -9.19
CA ALA A 194 0.51 -11.15 -10.44
C ALA A 194 1.60 -12.23 -10.55
N ARG A 195 2.28 -12.57 -9.45
CA ARG A 195 3.28 -13.67 -9.41
C ARG A 195 2.63 -15.04 -9.66
N GLY A 196 1.40 -15.23 -9.20
CA GLY A 196 0.60 -16.44 -9.46
C GLY A 196 0.09 -16.58 -10.90
N GLY A 197 0.29 -15.55 -11.74
CA GLY A 197 -0.22 -15.51 -13.10
C GLY A 197 -1.66 -15.00 -13.22
N GLU A 198 -2.22 -14.43 -12.15
CA GLU A 198 -3.58 -13.89 -12.19
C GLU A 198 -3.64 -12.57 -12.97
N PRO A 199 -4.71 -12.35 -13.76
CA PRO A 199 -4.88 -11.13 -14.52
C PRO A 199 -5.11 -9.95 -13.55
N VAL A 200 -4.17 -9.01 -13.55
CA VAL A 200 -4.29 -7.76 -12.78
C VAL A 200 -4.79 -6.65 -13.70
N ALA A 201 -5.92 -6.05 -13.32
CA ALA A 201 -6.49 -4.87 -13.96
C ALA A 201 -5.48 -3.72 -14.03
N GLU A 202 -5.52 -2.92 -15.10
CA GLU A 202 -4.55 -1.85 -15.32
C GLU A 202 -4.51 -0.85 -14.15
N ASP A 203 -5.67 -0.50 -13.61
CA ASP A 203 -5.81 0.41 -12.46
C ASP A 203 -5.15 -0.13 -11.18
N ALA A 204 -5.13 -1.45 -11.00
CA ALA A 204 -4.48 -2.09 -9.86
C ALA A 204 -2.94 -2.17 -10.03
N ARG A 205 -2.43 -2.12 -11.28
CA ARG A 205 -0.98 -2.21 -11.53
C ARG A 205 -0.19 -1.03 -10.98
N ASP A 206 -0.82 0.15 -10.85
CA ASP A 206 -0.15 1.30 -10.22
C ASP A 206 0.29 0.99 -8.77
N ALA A 207 -0.44 0.11 -8.08
CA ALA A 207 -0.14 -0.33 -6.72
C ALA A 207 1.26 -0.99 -6.61
N LEU A 208 1.73 -1.66 -7.66
CA LEU A 208 3.04 -2.32 -7.70
C LEU A 208 4.20 -1.34 -7.48
N GLY A 209 4.03 -0.07 -7.88
CA GLY A 209 5.04 0.97 -7.64
C GLY A 209 5.25 1.30 -6.16
N TYR A 210 4.33 0.90 -5.28
CA TYR A 210 4.38 1.16 -3.84
C TYR A 210 4.99 0.02 -3.04
N LEU A 211 5.39 -1.09 -3.68
CA LEU A 211 6.10 -2.18 -3.03
C LEU A 211 7.42 -1.69 -2.44
N THR A 212 7.73 -2.18 -1.24
CA THR A 212 9.03 -1.97 -0.59
C THR A 212 10.15 -2.74 -1.30
N GLY A 213 11.40 -2.39 -1.02
CA GLY A 213 12.55 -3.11 -1.58
C GLY A 213 12.62 -4.59 -1.16
N ASP A 214 12.17 -4.93 0.05
CA ASP A 214 12.08 -6.32 0.51
C ASP A 214 11.04 -7.11 -0.30
N GLU A 215 9.85 -6.54 -0.48
CA GLU A 215 8.75 -7.18 -1.20
C GLU A 215 9.09 -7.40 -2.68
N ARG A 216 9.70 -6.40 -3.34
CA ARG A 216 10.18 -6.54 -4.73
C ARG A 216 11.17 -7.70 -4.87
N ARG A 217 12.19 -7.75 -3.99
CA ARG A 217 13.18 -8.83 -3.97
C ARG A 217 12.59 -10.21 -3.64
N ALA A 218 11.57 -10.27 -2.78
CA ALA A 218 10.89 -11.51 -2.45
C ALA A 218 10.07 -12.05 -3.63
N LEU A 219 9.52 -11.15 -4.45
CA LEU A 219 8.66 -11.47 -5.59
C LEU A 219 9.40 -11.53 -6.94
N GLY A 220 10.73 -11.33 -6.95
CA GLY A 220 11.57 -11.40 -8.15
C GLY A 220 11.41 -10.20 -9.09
N ARG A 221 11.16 -9.00 -8.54
CA ARG A 221 10.97 -7.74 -9.27
C ARG A 221 11.99 -6.67 -8.90
#